data_AF-A0A6M0BXN5-F1
#
_entry.id   AF-A0A6M0BXN5-F1
#
_cell.length_a   1.000
_cell.length_b   1.000
_cell.length_c   1.000
_cell.angle_alpha   90.00
_cell.angle_beta   90.00
_cell.angle_gamma   90.00
#
_symmetry.space_group_name_H-M   'P 1'
#
loop_
_entity.id
_entity.type
_entity.pdbx_description
1 polymer ?
#
loop_
_entity_poly.entity_id
_entity_poly.type
_entity_poly.pdbx_seq_one_letter_code
_entity_poly.pdbx_strand_id
1 'polypeptide(L)'
;LLQCRALEADAPANNLRDERIAAVIAINPIASGVFGPEGMSAIQVPTSIVAGTDDIFAPPIPEQVRSFAGLTTPDKYLVVSKPGTHFSFIGAEEEEGVLPVPPELIGPDPKLALPYMQALTTAFFKSYIEKRGEFVAYLSEGYLESIAQKPFAFDLVTSFTPEQIEEAIANSIRKQEAILE
;
A
#
# COMPACT_ATOMS: atom_id res chain seq x y z
N LEU A 1 13.23 13.45 7.80
CA LEU A 1 12.38 12.47 7.10
C LEU A 1 13.27 11.46 6.40
N LEU A 2 12.94 10.16 6.42
CA LEU A 2 13.65 9.11 5.67
C LEU A 2 13.80 9.48 4.18
N GLN A 3 12.77 10.14 3.65
CA GLN A 3 12.72 10.78 2.32
C GLN A 3 13.96 11.65 1.99
N CYS A 4 14.49 12.39 2.97
CA CYS A 4 15.63 13.29 2.76
C CYS A 4 16.96 12.54 2.65
N ARG A 5 17.07 11.37 3.28
CA ARG A 5 18.29 10.54 3.26
C ARG A 5 18.36 9.67 2.01
N ALA A 6 17.23 9.33 1.40
CA ALA A 6 17.21 8.61 0.13
C ALA A 6 17.88 9.38 -1.01
N LEU A 7 17.80 10.72 -0.98
CA LEU A 7 18.45 11.61 -1.96
C LEU A 7 19.98 11.67 -1.80
N GLU A 8 20.52 11.25 -0.66
CA GLU A 8 21.95 11.23 -0.37
C GLU A 8 22.62 9.91 -0.79
N ALA A 9 21.82 8.88 -1.13
CA ALA A 9 22.33 7.60 -1.57
C ALA A 9 22.75 7.67 -3.04
N ASP A 10 23.91 7.09 -3.38
CA ASP A 10 24.29 6.86 -4.77
C ASP A 10 23.18 6.03 -5.44
N ALA A 11 22.58 6.58 -6.49
CA ALA A 11 21.57 5.87 -7.24
C ALA A 11 22.18 4.55 -7.74
N PRO A 12 21.58 3.39 -7.42
CA PRO A 12 22.04 2.12 -7.96
C PRO A 12 22.04 2.18 -9.49
N ALA A 13 22.85 1.32 -10.12
CA ALA A 13 22.94 1.22 -11.58
C ALA A 13 21.56 1.35 -12.25
N ASN A 14 21.50 1.98 -13.43
CA ASN A 14 20.32 2.43 -14.17
C ASN A 14 19.15 1.43 -14.33
N ASN A 15 19.26 0.18 -13.87
CA ASN A 15 18.21 -0.82 -13.89
C ASN A 15 18.07 -1.53 -12.53
N LEU A 16 16.97 -1.24 -11.82
CA LEU A 16 16.55 -1.93 -10.58
C LEU A 16 15.70 -3.18 -10.84
N ARG A 17 15.36 -3.48 -12.09
CA ARG A 17 14.50 -4.61 -12.46
C ARG A 17 15.24 -5.94 -12.34
N ASP A 18 14.61 -6.89 -11.67
CA ASP A 18 14.96 -8.30 -11.70
C ASP A 18 13.87 -9.07 -12.46
N GLU A 19 14.22 -9.66 -13.62
CA GLU A 19 13.28 -10.38 -14.50
C GLU A 19 12.63 -11.60 -13.84
N ARG A 20 13.14 -12.08 -12.69
CA ARG A 20 12.56 -13.21 -11.96
C ARG A 20 11.37 -12.80 -11.10
N ILE A 21 11.22 -11.51 -10.80
CA ILE A 21 10.07 -11.00 -10.05
C ILE A 21 8.87 -10.95 -10.99
N ALA A 22 7.85 -11.74 -10.67
CA ALA A 22 6.67 -11.93 -11.53
C ALA A 22 5.41 -11.21 -11.02
N ALA A 23 5.36 -10.81 -9.75
CA ALA A 23 4.28 -10.03 -9.16
C ALA A 23 4.74 -9.40 -7.84
N VAL A 24 4.13 -8.29 -7.43
CA VAL A 24 4.52 -7.52 -6.23
C VAL A 24 3.31 -7.15 -5.38
N ILE A 25 3.46 -7.29 -4.05
CA ILE A 25 2.60 -6.64 -3.07
C ILE A 25 3.50 -5.75 -2.21
N ALA A 26 3.26 -4.44 -2.22
CA ALA A 26 3.99 -3.47 -1.45
C ALA A 26 3.09 -2.93 -0.32
N ILE A 27 3.50 -3.10 0.93
CA ILE A 27 2.71 -2.71 2.11
C ILE A 27 3.32 -1.47 2.73
N ASN A 28 2.52 -0.41 2.87
CA ASN A 28 2.94 0.92 3.34
C ASN A 28 4.25 1.41 2.67
N PRO A 29 4.42 1.27 1.34
CA PRO A 29 5.68 1.63 0.71
C PRO A 29 5.89 3.15 0.73
N ILE A 30 7.14 3.57 0.99
CA ILE A 30 7.62 4.92 0.72
C ILE A 30 8.26 4.88 -0.67
N ALA A 31 7.50 5.24 -1.69
CA ALA A 31 7.86 4.98 -3.09
C ALA A 31 7.74 6.22 -3.98
N SER A 32 6.91 7.21 -3.62
CA SER A 32 6.60 8.29 -4.55
C SER A 32 7.80 9.20 -4.78
N GLY A 33 8.53 9.54 -3.72
CA GLY A 33 9.77 10.32 -3.78
C GLY A 33 10.97 9.52 -4.27
N VAL A 34 10.95 8.18 -4.12
CA VAL A 34 12.06 7.30 -4.48
C VAL A 34 12.05 6.95 -5.98
N PHE A 35 10.89 6.58 -6.52
CA PHE A 35 10.76 6.11 -7.90
C PHE A 35 10.16 7.15 -8.84
N GLY A 36 9.34 8.08 -8.32
CA GLY A 36 8.62 9.05 -9.12
C GLY A 36 7.65 8.41 -10.15
N PRO A 37 6.91 9.21 -10.93
CA PRO A 37 5.99 8.68 -11.94
C PRO A 37 6.68 7.82 -12.99
N GLU A 38 7.89 8.20 -13.42
CA GLU A 38 8.67 7.48 -14.42
C GLU A 38 9.06 6.08 -13.93
N GLY A 39 9.64 5.97 -12.74
CA GLY A 39 10.01 4.68 -12.15
C GLY A 39 8.79 3.79 -11.87
N MET A 40 7.69 4.38 -11.39
CA MET A 40 6.44 3.63 -11.18
C MET A 40 5.86 3.11 -12.51
N SER A 41 5.89 3.91 -13.59
CA SER A 41 5.42 3.48 -14.92
C SER A 41 6.28 2.39 -15.57
N ALA A 42 7.52 2.20 -15.11
CA ALA A 42 8.39 1.12 -15.59
C ALA A 42 8.02 -0.25 -15.00
N ILE A 43 7.13 -0.32 -14.00
CA ILE A 43 6.67 -1.56 -13.38
C ILE A 43 5.59 -2.21 -14.27
N GLN A 44 5.95 -3.34 -14.88
CA GLN A 44 5.10 -4.06 -15.85
C GLN A 44 4.55 -5.38 -15.33
N VAL A 45 4.81 -5.71 -14.06
CA VAL A 45 4.27 -6.91 -13.40
C VAL A 45 2.99 -6.56 -12.63
N PRO A 46 2.10 -7.53 -12.38
CA PRO A 46 0.98 -7.33 -11.47
C PRO A 46 1.45 -6.76 -10.13
N THR A 47 0.79 -5.69 -9.68
CA THR A 47 1.24 -4.91 -8.51
C THR A 47 0.07 -4.52 -7.62
N SER A 48 0.14 -4.89 -6.34
CA SER A 48 -0.74 -4.38 -5.30
C SER A 48 0.01 -3.44 -4.38
N ILE A 49 -0.58 -2.28 -4.06
CA ILE A 49 -0.09 -1.34 -3.06
C ILE A 49 -1.11 -1.29 -1.92
N VAL A 50 -0.65 -1.44 -0.68
CA VAL A 50 -1.48 -1.35 0.53
C VAL A 50 -1.15 -0.06 1.26
N ALA A 51 -2.18 0.73 1.60
CA ALA A 51 -2.07 1.98 2.33
C ALA A 51 -2.94 1.97 3.59
N GLY A 52 -2.42 2.52 4.69
CA GLY A 52 -3.20 2.81 5.90
C GLY A 52 -3.60 4.28 5.98
N THR A 53 -4.86 4.58 6.34
CA THR A 53 -5.32 5.99 6.41
C THR A 53 -4.68 6.82 7.51
N ASP A 54 -4.17 6.15 8.54
CA ASP A 54 -3.64 6.73 9.77
C ASP A 54 -2.12 6.50 9.86
N ASP A 55 -1.48 6.10 8.76
CA ASP A 55 -0.03 5.98 8.65
C ASP A 55 0.60 7.38 8.61
N ILE A 56 1.26 7.76 9.71
CA ILE A 56 1.97 9.04 9.82
C ILE A 56 3.41 8.99 9.27
N PHE A 57 3.94 7.79 9.02
CA PHE A 57 5.32 7.58 8.55
C PHE A 57 5.39 7.55 7.02
N ALA A 58 4.39 6.94 6.39
CA ALA A 58 4.19 6.89 4.96
C ALA A 58 2.75 7.31 4.60
N PRO A 59 2.42 8.62 4.67
CA PRO A 59 1.04 9.06 4.54
C PRO A 59 0.41 8.64 3.20
N PRO A 60 -0.85 8.13 3.24
CA PRO A 60 -1.49 7.40 2.15
C PRO A 60 -1.49 8.15 0.81
N ILE A 61 -1.77 9.45 0.88
CA ILE A 61 -1.94 10.29 -0.31
C ILE A 61 -0.60 10.63 -0.98
N PRO A 62 0.37 11.26 -0.28
CA PRO A 62 1.65 11.58 -0.91
C PRO A 62 2.48 10.35 -1.27
N GLU A 63 2.28 9.20 -0.62
CA GLU A 63 3.04 7.97 -0.90
C GLU A 63 2.30 6.97 -1.79
N GLN A 64 1.30 6.27 -1.26
CA GLN A 64 0.73 5.10 -1.93
C GLN A 64 -0.23 5.45 -3.07
N VAL A 65 -1.11 6.44 -2.87
CA VAL A 65 -2.06 6.88 -3.91
C VAL A 65 -1.31 7.47 -5.10
N ARG A 66 -0.32 8.33 -4.84
CA ARG A 66 0.52 8.91 -5.90
C ARG A 66 1.33 7.85 -6.65
N SER A 67 1.88 6.87 -5.93
CA SER A 67 2.63 5.77 -6.55
C SER A 67 1.72 4.91 -7.42
N PHE A 68 0.52 4.58 -6.95
CA PHE A 68 -0.47 3.82 -7.71
C PHE A 68 -0.95 4.55 -8.97
N ALA A 69 -1.10 5.87 -8.90
CA ALA A 69 -1.43 6.70 -10.07
C ALA A 69 -0.37 6.61 -11.17
N GLY A 70 0.90 6.42 -10.81
CA GLY A 70 2.01 6.24 -11.76
C GLY A 70 2.11 4.85 -12.40
N LEU A 71 1.43 3.83 -11.87
CA LEU A 71 1.45 2.47 -12.43
C LEU A 71 0.69 2.40 -13.76
N THR A 72 1.28 1.75 -14.76
CA THR A 72 0.67 1.53 -16.09
C THR A 72 0.34 0.07 -16.39
N THR A 73 0.76 -0.87 -15.53
CA THR A 73 0.35 -2.27 -15.62
C THR A 73 -1.19 -2.39 -15.52
N PRO A 74 -1.85 -3.24 -16.33
CA PRO A 74 -3.30 -3.42 -16.26
C PRO A 74 -3.74 -4.11 -14.96
N ASP A 75 -2.87 -4.94 -14.39
CA ASP A 75 -3.11 -5.71 -13.18
C ASP A 75 -2.58 -4.94 -11.97
N LYS A 76 -3.26 -3.83 -11.62
CA LYS A 76 -2.90 -3.01 -10.46
C LYS A 76 -4.04 -2.91 -9.46
N TYR A 77 -3.67 -2.91 -8.19
CA TYR A 77 -4.60 -2.81 -7.07
C TYR A 77 -4.07 -1.84 -6.01
N LEU A 78 -4.90 -0.93 -5.55
CA LEU A 78 -4.67 -0.13 -4.34
C LEU A 78 -5.65 -0.60 -3.28
N VAL A 79 -5.13 -1.12 -2.18
CA VAL A 79 -5.89 -1.50 -0.99
C VAL A 79 -5.75 -0.39 0.02
N VAL A 80 -6.88 0.13 0.52
CA VAL A 80 -6.89 1.21 1.51
C VAL A 80 -7.54 0.71 2.79
N SER A 81 -6.77 0.65 3.87
CA SER A 81 -7.23 0.21 5.19
C SER A 81 -7.65 1.40 6.07
N LYS A 82 -8.82 1.28 6.69
CA LYS A 82 -9.52 2.31 7.46
C LYS A 82 -10.01 1.77 8.81
N PRO A 83 -9.53 2.27 9.96
CA PRO A 83 -8.24 2.95 10.10
C PRO A 83 -7.10 1.97 9.81
N GLY A 84 -5.93 2.46 9.40
CA GLY A 84 -4.73 1.63 9.26
C GLY A 84 -3.47 2.45 9.51
N THR A 85 -2.52 1.92 10.27
CA THR A 85 -1.25 2.58 10.62
C THR A 85 -0.09 1.91 9.88
N HIS A 86 1.13 2.45 10.05
CA HIS A 86 2.34 1.80 9.53
C HIS A 86 2.55 0.37 10.08
N PHE A 87 2.04 0.12 11.29
CA PHE A 87 2.25 -1.11 12.04
C PHE A 87 1.07 -2.10 11.97
N SER A 88 -0.07 -1.70 11.39
CA SER A 88 -1.27 -2.55 11.32
C SER A 88 -1.07 -3.88 10.58
N PHE A 89 -0.03 -4.01 9.77
CA PHE A 89 0.24 -5.20 8.94
C PHE A 89 1.57 -5.88 9.28
N ILE A 90 2.27 -5.41 10.31
CA ILE A 90 3.47 -6.07 10.82
C ILE A 90 2.98 -7.15 11.79
N GLY A 91 3.48 -8.37 11.64
CA GLY A 91 3.01 -9.53 12.38
C GLY A 91 2.95 -9.27 13.88
N ALA A 92 1.87 -9.73 14.53
CA ALA A 92 1.67 -9.58 15.96
C ALA A 92 2.53 -10.55 16.81
N GLU A 93 3.55 -11.16 16.21
CA GLU A 93 4.47 -11.99 16.97
C GLU A 93 5.41 -11.06 17.72
N GLU A 94 5.43 -11.27 19.03
CA GLU A 94 6.24 -10.63 20.06
C GLU A 94 7.73 -10.92 19.86
N GLU A 95 8.27 -10.81 18.64
CA GLU A 95 9.67 -10.42 18.53
C GLU A 95 9.70 -8.99 19.02
N GLU A 96 10.09 -8.83 20.29
CA GLU A 96 10.50 -7.57 20.88
C GLU A 96 11.37 -6.86 19.85
N GLY A 97 10.74 -5.97 19.07
CA GLY A 97 11.46 -5.04 18.26
C GLY A 97 12.49 -4.39 19.18
N VAL A 98 13.69 -4.13 18.67
CA VAL A 98 14.79 -3.56 19.46
C VAL A 98 14.36 -2.28 20.22
N LEU A 99 13.24 -1.66 19.81
CA LEU A 99 12.58 -0.57 20.50
C LEU A 99 11.07 -0.83 20.65
N PRO A 100 10.47 -0.61 21.83
CA PRO A 100 9.03 -0.69 22.02
C PRO A 100 8.31 0.41 21.22
N VAL A 101 7.32 0.02 20.42
CA VAL A 101 6.45 0.96 19.70
C VAL A 101 5.30 1.38 20.62
N PRO A 102 5.07 2.68 20.84
CA PRO A 102 3.92 3.17 21.59
C PRO A 102 2.60 2.60 21.06
N PRO A 103 1.67 2.12 21.92
CA PRO A 103 0.39 1.56 21.50
C PRO A 103 -0.42 2.49 20.58
N GLU A 104 -0.30 3.80 20.78
CA GLU A 104 -0.98 4.83 19.99
C GLU A 104 -0.54 4.82 18.52
N LEU A 105 0.70 4.40 18.24
CA LEU A 105 1.23 4.28 16.88
C LEU A 105 0.86 2.95 16.21
N ILE A 106 0.57 1.91 17.01
CA ILE A 106 0.14 0.60 16.51
C ILE A 106 -1.29 0.72 15.98
N GLY A 107 -2.17 1.41 16.70
CA GLY A 107 -3.59 1.52 16.37
C GLY A 107 -4.36 0.26 16.79
N PRO A 108 -5.42 -0.14 16.05
CA PRO A 108 -6.15 -1.37 16.35
C PRO A 108 -5.26 -2.63 16.29
N ASP A 109 -5.69 -3.69 16.98
CA ASP A 109 -4.95 -4.95 17.05
C ASP A 109 -4.61 -5.50 15.63
N PRO A 110 -3.31 -5.57 15.26
CA PRO A 110 -2.87 -6.10 13.95
C PRO A 110 -3.37 -7.51 13.65
N LYS A 111 -3.69 -8.32 14.68
CA LYS A 111 -4.26 -9.67 14.51
C LYS A 111 -5.61 -9.63 13.78
N LEU A 112 -6.33 -8.52 13.84
CA LEU A 112 -7.62 -8.36 13.16
C LEU A 112 -7.45 -8.01 11.66
N ALA A 113 -6.32 -7.40 11.27
CA ALA A 113 -6.01 -7.13 9.86
C ALA A 113 -5.39 -8.36 9.16
N LEU A 114 -4.75 -9.26 9.91
CA LEU A 114 -4.01 -10.39 9.37
C LEU A 114 -4.85 -11.33 8.46
N PRO A 115 -6.09 -11.73 8.81
CA PRO A 115 -6.89 -12.61 7.96
C PRO A 115 -7.22 -11.99 6.59
N TYR A 116 -7.48 -10.67 6.57
CA TYR A 116 -7.68 -9.93 5.33
C TYR A 116 -6.41 -9.99 4.47
N MET A 117 -5.25 -9.68 5.07
CA MET A 117 -3.96 -9.72 4.36
C MET A 117 -3.63 -11.12 3.85
N GLN A 118 -3.93 -12.17 4.60
CA GLN A 118 -3.75 -13.56 4.15
C GLN A 118 -4.65 -13.89 2.96
N ALA A 119 -5.92 -13.47 2.98
CA ALA A 119 -6.84 -13.69 1.87
C ALA A 119 -6.40 -12.92 0.61
N LEU A 120 -6.08 -11.62 0.76
CA LEU A 120 -5.58 -10.78 -0.33
C LEU A 120 -4.32 -11.37 -0.98
N THR A 121 -3.30 -11.66 -0.17
CA THR A 121 -2.01 -12.20 -0.65
C THR A 121 -2.20 -13.56 -1.32
N THR A 122 -3.03 -14.43 -0.74
CA THR A 122 -3.35 -15.74 -1.33
C THR A 122 -4.05 -15.58 -2.68
N ALA A 123 -5.08 -14.74 -2.77
CA ALA A 123 -5.79 -14.49 -4.02
C ALA A 123 -4.88 -13.90 -5.09
N PHE A 124 -4.04 -12.92 -4.71
CA PHE A 124 -3.13 -12.24 -5.63
C PHE A 124 -2.07 -13.19 -6.19
N PHE A 125 -1.33 -13.89 -5.34
CA PHE A 125 -0.27 -14.77 -5.80
C PHE A 125 -0.81 -16.03 -6.50
N LYS A 126 -1.96 -16.56 -6.10
CA LYS A 126 -2.59 -17.64 -6.87
C LYS A 126 -3.03 -17.19 -8.26
N SER A 127 -3.54 -15.97 -8.38
CA SER A 127 -3.93 -15.40 -9.67
C SER A 127 -2.72 -15.21 -10.60
N TYR A 128 -1.64 -14.62 -10.09
CA TYR A 128 -0.54 -14.13 -10.94
C TYR A 128 0.71 -15.02 -10.99
N ILE A 129 1.00 -15.78 -9.93
CA ILE A 129 2.15 -16.70 -9.87
C ILE A 129 1.73 -18.11 -10.25
N GLU A 130 0.68 -18.65 -9.62
CA GLU A 130 0.15 -19.98 -9.96
C GLU A 130 -0.73 -19.97 -11.23
N LYS A 131 -1.10 -18.79 -11.74
CA LYS A 131 -1.95 -18.60 -12.93
C LYS A 131 -3.34 -19.24 -12.81
N ARG A 132 -3.90 -19.21 -11.61
CA ARG A 132 -5.23 -19.73 -11.30
C ARG A 132 -6.27 -18.61 -11.44
N GLY A 133 -6.82 -18.47 -12.65
CA GLY A 133 -7.74 -17.38 -13.00
C GLY A 133 -9.01 -17.32 -12.14
N GLU A 134 -9.43 -18.42 -11.53
CA GLU A 134 -10.55 -18.45 -10.59
C GLU A 134 -10.30 -17.62 -9.33
N PHE A 135 -9.04 -17.34 -8.97
CA PHE A 135 -8.70 -16.53 -7.80
C PHE A 135 -8.86 -15.03 -8.02
N VAL A 136 -8.95 -14.57 -9.27
CA VAL A 136 -9.16 -13.15 -9.61
C VAL A 136 -10.49 -12.65 -9.05
N ALA A 137 -11.51 -13.51 -8.95
CA ALA A 137 -12.81 -13.15 -8.37
C ALA A 137 -12.71 -12.75 -6.89
N TYR A 138 -11.70 -13.23 -6.17
CA TYR A 138 -11.43 -12.85 -4.78
C TYR A 138 -10.64 -11.55 -4.65
N LEU A 139 -10.11 -10.99 -5.75
CA LEU A 139 -9.55 -9.64 -5.82
C LEU A 139 -10.66 -8.64 -6.18
N SER A 140 -11.74 -8.66 -5.40
CA SER A 140 -12.89 -7.78 -5.56
C SER A 140 -13.25 -7.12 -4.23
N GLU A 141 -13.72 -5.88 -4.30
CA GLU A 141 -14.12 -5.10 -3.13
C GLU A 141 -15.17 -5.86 -2.29
N GLY A 142 -16.24 -6.37 -2.92
CA GLY A 142 -17.30 -7.08 -2.19
C GLY A 142 -16.85 -8.35 -1.46
N TYR A 143 -15.90 -9.13 -2.02
CA TYR A 143 -15.36 -10.27 -1.29
C TYR A 143 -14.49 -9.82 -0.12
N LEU A 144 -13.59 -8.86 -0.35
CA LEU A 144 -12.64 -8.37 0.64
C LEU A 144 -13.36 -7.65 1.80
N GLU A 145 -14.43 -6.91 1.53
CA GLU A 145 -15.31 -6.35 2.56
C GLU A 145 -15.96 -7.45 3.42
N SER A 146 -16.39 -8.56 2.81
CA SER A 146 -17.08 -9.64 3.53
C SER A 146 -16.22 -10.37 4.57
N ILE A 147 -14.90 -10.29 4.43
CA ILE A 147 -13.92 -10.92 5.34
C ILE A 147 -13.22 -9.92 6.26
N ALA A 148 -13.49 -8.62 6.10
CA ALA A 148 -12.91 -7.58 6.92
C ALA A 148 -13.41 -7.69 8.37
N GLN A 149 -12.48 -7.62 9.33
CA GLN A 149 -12.81 -7.64 10.75
C GLN A 149 -12.77 -6.23 11.32
N LYS A 150 -13.79 -5.88 12.10
CA LYS A 150 -13.83 -4.60 12.81
C LYS A 150 -12.62 -4.49 13.77
N PRO A 151 -12.06 -3.28 13.95
CA PRO A 151 -12.54 -2.00 13.43
C PRO A 151 -12.10 -1.70 11.99
N PHE A 152 -11.28 -2.55 11.38
CA PHE A 152 -10.80 -2.34 10.01
C PHE A 152 -11.95 -2.44 8.99
N ALA A 153 -11.94 -1.51 8.05
CA ALA A 153 -12.60 -1.59 6.77
C ALA A 153 -11.51 -1.47 5.69
N PHE A 154 -11.75 -2.06 4.53
CA PHE A 154 -10.79 -2.02 3.43
C PHE A 154 -11.51 -1.75 2.12
N ASP A 155 -10.99 -0.79 1.37
CA ASP A 155 -11.43 -0.53 0.00
C ASP A 155 -10.43 -1.10 -0.99
N LEU A 156 -10.90 -1.52 -2.17
CA LEU A 156 -10.05 -2.00 -3.25
C LEU A 156 -10.29 -1.16 -4.52
N VAL A 157 -9.26 -0.44 -4.94
CA VAL A 157 -9.28 0.39 -6.15
C VAL A 157 -8.41 -0.23 -7.23
N THR A 158 -8.95 -0.38 -8.44
CA THR A 158 -8.22 -0.92 -9.60
C THR A 158 -7.92 0.15 -10.65
N SER A 159 -8.64 1.28 -10.62
CA SER A 159 -8.40 2.41 -11.49
C SER A 159 -8.84 3.72 -10.83
N PHE A 160 -8.29 4.82 -11.31
CA PHE A 160 -8.70 6.16 -10.96
C PHE A 160 -8.98 6.95 -12.22
N THR A 161 -9.88 7.92 -12.12
CA THR A 161 -9.85 9.06 -13.03
C THR A 161 -8.86 10.12 -12.52
N PRO A 162 -8.26 10.94 -13.39
CA PRO A 162 -7.39 12.05 -12.97
C PRO A 162 -8.05 12.96 -11.94
N GLU A 163 -9.35 13.21 -12.08
CA GLU A 163 -10.14 14.07 -11.18
C GLU A 163 -10.22 13.48 -9.77
N GLN A 164 -10.38 12.15 -9.64
CA GLN A 164 -10.40 11.49 -8.34
C GLN A 164 -9.06 11.61 -7.60
N ILE A 165 -7.95 11.57 -8.33
CA ILE A 165 -6.61 11.75 -7.77
C ILE A 165 -6.41 13.19 -7.31
N GLU A 166 -6.76 14.17 -8.16
CA GLU A 166 -6.65 15.59 -7.83
C GLU A 166 -7.50 15.97 -6.61
N GLU A 167 -8.73 15.46 -6.55
CA GLU A 167 -9.63 15.68 -5.42
C GLU A 167 -9.09 15.08 -4.12
N ALA A 168 -8.56 13.85 -4.17
CA ALA A 168 -7.96 13.19 -3.01
C ALA A 168 -6.71 13.95 -2.51
N ILE A 169 -5.87 14.44 -3.42
CA ILE A 169 -4.70 15.27 -3.09
C ILE A 169 -5.14 16.60 -2.45
N ALA A 170 -6.09 17.31 -3.05
CA ALA A 170 -6.58 18.58 -2.54
C ALA A 170 -7.21 18.44 -1.14
N ASN A 171 -7.98 17.37 -0.91
CA ASN A 171 -8.56 17.06 0.40
C ASN A 171 -7.48 16.76 1.44
N SER A 172 -6.41 16.05 1.06
CA SER A 172 -5.30 15.76 1.96
C SER A 172 -4.57 17.02 2.41
N ILE A 173 -4.27 17.93 1.47
CA ILE A 173 -3.58 19.20 1.76
C ILE A 173 -4.42 20.01 2.77
N ARG A 174 -5.73 20.18 2.50
CA ARG A 174 -6.64 20.89 3.41
C ARG A 174 -6.67 20.30 4.81
N LYS A 175 -6.71 18.97 4.92
CA LYS A 175 -6.72 18.28 6.23
C LYS A 175 -5.41 18.49 6.99
N GLN A 176 -4.28 18.52 6.27
CA GLN A 176 -2.96 18.73 6.86
C GLN A 176 -2.77 20.16 7.35
N GLU A 177 -3.31 21.15 6.63
CA GLU A 177 -3.36 22.55 7.05
C GLU A 177 -4.23 22.75 8.30
N ALA A 178 -5.39 22.09 8.37
CA ALA A 178 -6.30 22.19 9.52
C ALA A 178 -5.78 21.53 10.82
N ILE A 179 -4.74 20.69 10.74
CA ILE A 179 -4.09 20.07 11.91
C ILE A 179 -2.98 20.99 12.47
N LEU A 180 -2.54 21.98 11.69
CA LEU A 180 -1.48 22.93 12.05
C LEU A 180 -2.04 24.23 12.68
N GLU A 181 -3.36 24.39 12.75
CA GLU A 181 -4.08 25.45 13.49
C GLU A 181 -4.58 24.95 14.85
#